data_AF-A0A9D4EZ39-F1
#
_entry.id   AF-A0A9D4EZ39-F1
#
_cell.length_a   1.000
_cell.length_b   1.000
_cell.length_c   1.000
_cell.angle_alpha   90.00
_cell.angle_beta   90.00
_cell.angle_gamma   90.00
#
_symmetry.space_group_name_H-M   'P 1'
#
loop_
_entity.id
_entity.type
_entity.pdbx_description
1 polymer ?
#
loop_
_entity_poly.entity_id
_entity_poly.type
_entity_poly.pdbx_seq_one_letter_code
_entity_poly.pdbx_strand_id
1 'polypeptide(L)'
;MVTTLSESYYNTMDPKPELLPLTDFKIQLTGANGTAIIYTGYIEVAVKLPCSSRQSQMLVLIVKDTEYNSKVPAIVGTNLLRE
;
A
#
# COMPACT_ATOMS: atom_id res chain seq x y z
N MET A 1 2.61 -9.74 6.22
CA MET A 1 3.15 -8.53 5.58
C MET A 1 2.09 -7.96 4.68
N VAL A 2 2.00 -6.63 4.58
CA VAL A 2 0.94 -5.90 3.85
C VAL A 2 1.57 -5.00 2.79
N THR A 3 0.90 -4.88 1.65
CA THR A 3 1.31 -3.97 0.58
C THR A 3 1.06 -2.51 0.98
N THR A 4 2.08 -1.68 0.81
CA THR A 4 1.99 -0.24 1.08
C THR A 4 2.39 0.58 -0.15
N LEU A 5 1.84 1.78 -0.24
CA LEU A 5 2.16 2.77 -1.25
C LEU A 5 2.43 4.12 -0.57
N SER A 6 3.45 4.84 -1.03
CA SER A 6 3.77 6.17 -0.52
C SER A 6 2.66 7.17 -0.88
N GLU A 7 2.35 8.07 0.05
CA GLU A 7 1.36 9.13 -0.15
C GLU A 7 1.73 10.03 -1.33
N SER A 8 3.02 10.37 -1.47
CA SER A 8 3.54 11.10 -2.63
C SER A 8 3.18 10.43 -3.96
N TYR A 9 3.41 9.12 -4.10
CA TYR A 9 3.13 8.41 -5.34
C TYR A 9 1.64 8.26 -5.60
N TYR A 10 0.85 7.94 -4.57
CA TYR A 10 -0.61 7.92 -4.65
C TYR A 10 -1.19 9.23 -5.21
N ASN A 11 -0.64 10.37 -4.80
CA ASN A 11 -1.08 11.68 -5.28
C ASN A 11 -0.77 11.95 -6.77
N THR A 12 0.10 11.16 -7.41
CA THR A 12 0.42 11.28 -8.84
C THR A 12 -0.43 10.39 -9.74
N MET A 13 -1.22 9.48 -9.17
CA MET A 13 -2.02 8.52 -9.94
C MET A 13 -3.16 9.20 -10.71
N ASP A 14 -3.39 8.73 -11.94
CA ASP A 14 -4.51 9.12 -12.78
C ASP A 14 -5.00 7.90 -13.60
N PRO A 15 -6.26 7.45 -13.43
CA PRO A 15 -7.24 7.95 -12.48
C PRO A 15 -6.81 7.67 -11.04
N LYS A 16 -7.02 8.64 -10.15
CA LYS A 16 -6.69 8.52 -8.72
C LYS A 16 -7.73 7.64 -8.02
N PRO A 17 -7.34 6.48 -7.43
CA PRO A 17 -8.28 5.65 -6.68
C PRO A 17 -8.84 6.37 -5.44
N GLU A 18 -10.07 6.05 -5.05
CA GLU A 18 -10.67 6.59 -3.83
C GLU A 18 -9.90 6.11 -2.59
N LEU A 19 -9.58 7.05 -1.69
CA LEU A 19 -8.94 6.74 -0.41
C LEU A 19 -10.02 6.44 0.64
N LEU A 20 -10.06 5.20 1.10
CA LEU A 20 -11.02 4.73 2.09
C LEU A 20 -10.42 4.78 3.51
N PRO A 21 -11.22 5.18 4.52
CA PRO A 21 -10.76 5.24 5.89
C PRO A 21 -10.64 3.84 6.52
N LEU A 22 -9.67 3.68 7.43
CA LEU A 22 -9.46 2.45 8.22
C LEU A 22 -9.79 2.66 9.71
N THR A 23 -10.59 3.68 10.02
CA THR A 23 -10.87 4.15 11.39
C THR A 23 -11.47 3.09 12.31
N ASP A 24 -12.18 2.12 11.75
CA ASP A 24 -12.85 1.08 12.52
C ASP A 24 -11.90 -0.05 12.96
N PHE A 25 -10.72 -0.13 12.33
CA PHE A 25 -9.73 -1.14 12.59
C PHE A 25 -8.53 -0.52 13.30
N LYS A 26 -8.30 -0.90 14.57
CA LYS A 26 -7.13 -0.49 15.36
C LYS A 26 -5.83 -1.17 14.87
N ILE A 27 -5.47 -0.95 13.62
CA ILE A 27 -4.28 -1.53 13.00
C ILE A 27 -3.06 -0.72 13.45
N GLN A 28 -2.07 -1.42 14.00
CA GLN A 28 -0.74 -0.85 14.20
C GLN A 28 0.18 -1.38 13.12
N LEU A 29 0.76 -0.47 12.33
CA LEU A 29 1.72 -0.82 11.30
C LEU A 29 3.14 -0.62 11.84
N THR A 30 3.94 -1.68 11.82
CA THR A 30 5.33 -1.64 12.27
C THR A 30 6.25 -2.03 11.12
N GLY A 31 7.24 -1.18 10.85
CA GLY A 31 8.31 -1.44 9.90
C GLY A 31 9.23 -2.56 10.38
N ALA A 32 10.03 -3.12 9.47
CA ALA A 32 10.95 -4.22 9.79
C ALA A 32 12.01 -3.85 10.85
N ASN A 33 12.35 -2.56 10.96
CA ASN A 33 13.24 -1.98 11.97
C ASN A 33 12.52 -1.66 13.31
N GLY A 34 11.26 -2.04 13.47
CA GLY A 34 10.47 -1.76 14.68
C GLY A 34 9.84 -0.37 14.72
N THR A 35 10.02 0.49 13.71
CA THR A 35 9.42 1.83 13.71
C THR A 35 7.93 1.77 13.38
N ALA A 36 7.12 2.53 14.11
CA ALA A 36 5.72 2.72 13.76
C ALA A 36 5.58 3.46 12.43
N ILE A 37 4.70 2.98 11.55
CA ILE A 37 4.40 3.59 10.26
C ILE A 37 3.00 4.19 10.33
N ILE A 38 2.90 5.47 9.98
CA ILE A 38 1.64 6.21 9.92
C ILE A 38 0.99 5.95 8.56
N TYR A 39 -0.26 5.52 8.56
CA TYR A 39 -1.09 5.37 7.36
C TYR A 39 -2.22 6.39 7.34
N THR A 40 -2.66 6.77 6.15
CA THR A 40 -3.79 7.69 5.94
C THR A 40 -5.08 6.97 5.56
N GLY A 41 -4.98 5.75 5.04
CA GLY A 41 -6.12 4.94 4.64
C GLY A 41 -5.67 3.79 3.75
N TYR A 42 -6.60 3.27 2.97
CA TYR A 42 -6.30 2.27 1.96
C TYR A 42 -7.02 2.57 0.66
N ILE A 43 -6.54 1.95 -0.41
CA ILE A 43 -7.18 1.94 -1.71
C ILE A 43 -7.46 0.49 -2.11
N GLU A 44 -8.50 0.30 -2.91
CA GLU A 44 -8.80 -0.98 -3.56
C GLU A 44 -8.31 -0.90 -5.01
N VAL A 45 -7.38 -1.76 -5.37
CA VAL A 45 -6.78 -1.74 -6.71
C VAL A 45 -6.56 -3.13 -7.25
N ALA A 46 -6.62 -3.22 -8.58
CA ALA A 46 -6.24 -4.41 -9.29
C ALA A 46 -4.75 -4.36 -9.65
N VAL A 47 -3.98 -5.33 -9.17
CA VAL A 47 -2.54 -5.42 -9.41
C VAL A 47 -2.25 -6.54 -10.40
N LYS A 48 -1.45 -6.22 -11.41
CA LYS A 48 -0.93 -7.19 -12.37
C LYS A 48 0.58 -7.25 -12.26
N LEU A 49 1.11 -8.44 -11.97
CA LEU A 49 2.56 -8.66 -12.00
C LEU A 49 3.01 -8.81 -13.46
N PRO A 50 4.13 -8.19 -13.88
CA PRO A 50 4.63 -8.31 -15.26
C PRO A 50 4.84 -9.76 -15.71
N CYS A 51 5.22 -10.64 -14.77
CA CYS A 51 5.51 -12.05 -15.02
C CYS A 51 4.27 -12.95 -14.94
N SER A 52 3.07 -12.39 -14.75
CA SER A 52 1.83 -13.14 -14.55
C SER A 52 0.74 -12.64 -15.49
N SER A 53 -0.03 -13.57 -16.05
CA SER A 53 -1.27 -13.23 -16.75
C SER A 53 -2.42 -12.93 -15.77
N ARG A 54 -2.24 -13.23 -14.48
CA ARG A 54 -3.25 -12.99 -13.45
C ARG A 54 -3.23 -11.53 -12.98
N GLN A 55 -4.43 -11.02 -12.76
CA GLN A 55 -4.70 -9.75 -12.11
C GLN A 55 -5.40 -10.05 -10.80
N SER A 56 -4.90 -9.49 -9.71
CA SER A 56 -5.39 -9.74 -8.36
C SER A 56 -6.00 -8.47 -7.78
N GLN A 57 -7.14 -8.60 -7.11
CA GLN A 57 -7.75 -7.48 -6.41
C GLN A 57 -7.13 -7.38 -5.03
N MET A 58 -6.68 -6.21 -4.62
CA MET A 58 -6.11 -6.08 -3.28
C MET A 58 -6.27 -4.71 -2.65
N LEU A 59 -6.18 -4.75 -1.32
CA LEU A 59 -6.06 -3.58 -0.47
C LEU A 59 -4.59 -3.15 -0.40
N VAL A 60 -4.35 -1.86 -0.65
CA VAL A 60 -3.04 -1.23 -0.51
C VAL A 60 -3.13 -0.11 0.49
N LEU A 61 -2.30 -0.16 1.53
CA LEU A 61 -2.25 0.91 2.54
C LEU A 61 -1.50 2.12 1.99
N ILE A 62 -2.10 3.30 2.12
CA ILE A 62 -1.40 4.55 1.83
C ILE A 62 -0.68 5.00 3.10
N VAL A 63 0.64 5.07 3.02
CA VAL A 63 1.50 5.42 4.15
C VAL A 63 2.14 6.79 3.94
N LYS A 64 2.35 7.51 5.04
CA LYS A 64 3.12 8.76 4.99
C LYS A 64 4.51 8.50 4.40
N ASP A 65 5.03 9.50 3.72
CA ASP A 65 6.36 9.41 3.14
C ASP A 65 7.40 9.21 4.26
N THR A 66 8.31 8.29 4.01
CA THR A 66 9.47 7.95 4.83
C THR A 66 10.71 8.06 3.96
N GLU A 67 11.89 8.13 4.56
CA GLU A 67 13.14 8.15 3.78
C GLU A 67 13.24 6.94 2.83
N TYR A 68 12.73 5.78 3.25
CA TYR A 68 12.77 4.55 2.44
C TYR A 68 11.78 4.59 1.27
N ASN A 69 10.49 4.88 1.53
CA ASN A 69 9.48 4.83 0.47
C ASN A 69 9.57 6.01 -0.52
N SER A 70 10.36 7.04 -0.22
CA SER A 70 10.70 8.09 -1.19
C SER A 70 11.51 7.57 -2.39
N LYS A 71 12.26 6.47 -2.21
CA LYS A 71 13.05 5.80 -3.26
C LYS A 71 12.32 4.60 -3.85
N VAL A 72 11.48 3.96 -3.05
CA VAL A 72 10.70 2.77 -3.43
C VAL A 72 9.23 3.02 -3.08
N PRO A 73 8.43 3.57 -4.02
CA PRO A 73 7.09 4.08 -3.70
C PRO A 73 6.08 2.98 -3.37
N ALA A 74 6.34 1.73 -3.74
CA ALA A 74 5.47 0.59 -3.46
C ALA A 74 6.26 -0.55 -2.81
N ILE A 75 5.79 -1.05 -1.67
CA ILE A 75 6.32 -2.26 -1.03
C ILE A 75 5.25 -3.33 -1.14
N VAL A 76 5.56 -4.42 -1.84
CA VAL A 76 4.61 -5.51 -2.04
C VAL A 76 4.67 -6.48 -0.85
N GLY A 77 3.53 -6.65 -0.19
CA GLY A 77 3.36 -7.61 0.89
C GLY A 77 2.91 -8.98 0.39
N THR A 78 2.90 -9.94 1.30
CA THR A 78 2.41 -11.31 1.04
C THR A 78 0.89 -11.38 0.79
N ASN A 79 0.14 -10.30 1.05
CA ASN A 79 -1.28 -10.21 0.68
C ASN A 79 -1.49 -10.20 -0.84
N LEU A 80 -0.45 -9.93 -1.65
CA LEU A 80 -0.52 -10.14 -3.10
C LEU A 80 -0.45 -11.62 -3.51
N LEU A 81 0.12 -12.48 -2.66
CA LEU A 81 0.42 -13.87 -2.99
C LEU A 81 -0.66 -14.85 -2.52
N ARG A 82 -1.71 -14.37 -1.86
CA ARG A 82 -2.78 -15.20 -1.27
C ARG A 82 -4.03 -15.32 -2.14
N GLU A 83 -3.99 -14.82 -3.39
CA GLU A 83 -5.04 -15.04 -4.40
C GLU A 83 -4.72 -16.18 -5.37
#